data_AF-A0A613U372-F1
#
_entry.id   AF-A0A613U372-F1
#
_cell.length_a   1.000
_cell.length_b   1.000
_cell.length_c   1.000
_cell.angle_alpha   90.00
_cell.angle_beta   90.00
_cell.angle_gamma   90.00
#
_symmetry.space_group_name_H-M   'P 1'
#
loop_
_entity.id
_entity.type
_entity.pdbx_description
1 polymer ?
#
loop_
_entity_poly.entity_id
_entity_poly.type
_entity_poly.pdbx_seq_one_letter_code
_entity_poly.pdbx_strand_id
1 'polypeptide(L)'
;MKKIIAVTGCPTGIAHTFMAEEALKNAAKKLSVEIKVETNGASGVENAIQPADLVDIAGVIIAADKDVLPDRFNGLPVIEVPVKEAIHHPAELINKVINGEAPIRKGESTTSTEIIEKESLGRQIYKHLMSGVSNMLPFVVAGGILIAVSFLWGIYSADPNSAEYNATAAMLMKIGQQAFSIMVPVFTAYIAFSISGRPGMVAGFVGGLLANATGAGFLGGIIAGFAVIAIIYLAGVLLTWRRARQFVAAEKATALQQSQIAS
;
A
#
# COMPACT_ATOMS: atom_id res chain seq x y z
N MET A 1 24.60 -5.83 -24.63
CA MET A 1 24.33 -6.64 -23.41
C MET A 1 22.82 -6.74 -23.30
N LYS A 2 22.23 -7.91 -23.01
CA LYS A 2 20.76 -8.02 -22.91
C LYS A 2 20.31 -7.35 -21.60
N LYS A 3 19.26 -6.53 -21.68
CA LYS A 3 18.66 -5.82 -20.54
C LYS A 3 17.34 -6.49 -20.14
N ILE A 4 17.14 -6.73 -18.85
CA ILE A 4 15.92 -7.31 -18.29
C ILE A 4 15.38 -6.39 -17.20
N ILE A 5 14.06 -6.33 -17.11
CA ILE A 5 13.36 -5.66 -16.01
C ILE A 5 12.76 -6.72 -15.11
N ALA A 6 12.84 -6.52 -13.80
CA ALA A 6 12.13 -7.34 -12.84
C ALA A 6 11.32 -6.50 -11.86
N VAL A 7 10.18 -7.05 -11.45
CA VAL A 7 9.31 -6.47 -10.41
C VAL A 7 9.09 -7.54 -9.37
N THR A 8 9.43 -7.24 -8.12
CA THR A 8 9.27 -8.17 -6.99
C THR A 8 8.26 -7.61 -6.00
N GLY A 9 7.44 -8.47 -5.38
CA GLY A 9 6.49 -8.01 -4.38
C GLY A 9 5.91 -9.13 -3.52
N CYS A 10 6.03 -9.02 -2.21
CA CYS A 10 5.36 -9.91 -1.26
C CYS A 10 4.40 -9.09 -0.37
N PRO A 11 3.17 -9.57 -0.11
CA PRO A 11 2.23 -8.84 0.74
C PRO A 11 2.68 -8.83 2.20
N THR A 12 3.50 -9.80 2.64
CA THR A 12 3.92 -9.95 4.03
C THR A 12 5.38 -9.54 4.22
N GLY A 13 5.59 -8.38 4.87
CA GLY A 13 6.91 -7.88 5.23
C GLY A 13 7.75 -7.39 4.05
N ILE A 14 9.06 -7.26 4.29
CA ILE A 14 10.04 -6.79 3.29
C ILE A 14 11.03 -7.87 2.86
N ALA A 15 11.15 -8.97 3.62
CA ALA A 15 12.21 -9.95 3.46
C ALA A 15 12.17 -10.65 2.09
N HIS A 16 11.07 -11.31 1.73
CA HIS A 16 10.99 -12.04 0.46
C HIS A 16 11.13 -11.13 -0.76
N THR A 17 10.63 -9.88 -0.69
CA THR A 17 10.81 -8.89 -1.77
C THR A 17 12.29 -8.59 -2.00
N PHE A 18 13.05 -8.24 -0.95
CA PHE A 18 14.48 -7.94 -1.07
C PHE A 18 15.33 -9.19 -1.36
N MET A 19 14.97 -10.35 -0.82
CA MET A 19 15.63 -11.62 -1.13
C MET A 19 15.48 -11.98 -2.61
N ALA A 20 14.28 -11.78 -3.19
CA ALA A 20 14.05 -12.01 -4.61
C ALA A 20 14.85 -11.02 -5.47
N GLU A 21 14.88 -9.74 -5.08
CA GLU A 21 15.71 -8.73 -5.76
C GLU A 21 17.20 -9.13 -5.76
N GLU A 22 17.74 -9.47 -4.60
CA GLU A 22 19.15 -9.82 -4.44
C GLU A 22 19.48 -11.10 -5.23
N ALA A 23 18.62 -12.12 -5.17
CA ALA A 23 18.77 -13.36 -5.92
C ALA A 23 18.80 -13.11 -7.44
N LEU A 24 17.89 -12.27 -7.95
CA LEU A 24 17.84 -11.90 -9.36
C LEU A 24 19.06 -11.07 -9.79
N LYS A 25 19.48 -10.07 -9.00
CA LYS A 25 20.68 -9.26 -9.27
C LYS A 25 21.95 -10.12 -9.30
N ASN A 26 22.09 -11.03 -8.34
CA ASN A 26 23.23 -11.94 -8.26
C ASN A 26 23.27 -12.92 -9.44
N ALA A 27 22.12 -13.47 -9.85
CA ALA A 27 22.03 -14.34 -11.01
C ALA A 27 22.31 -13.60 -12.32
N ALA A 28 21.77 -12.39 -12.50
CA ALA A 28 22.02 -11.56 -13.67
C ALA A 28 23.51 -11.21 -13.83
N LYS A 29 24.18 -10.87 -12.72
CA LYS A 29 25.64 -10.61 -12.70
C LYS A 29 26.43 -11.84 -13.16
N LYS A 30 26.06 -13.05 -12.71
CA LYS A 30 26.70 -14.30 -13.15
C LYS A 30 26.47 -14.59 -14.64
N LEU A 31 25.30 -14.23 -15.15
CA LEU A 31 24.92 -14.43 -16.55
C LEU A 31 25.35 -13.28 -17.48
N SER A 32 26.02 -12.24 -16.95
CA SER A 32 26.41 -11.04 -17.70
C SER A 32 25.23 -10.37 -18.40
N VAL A 33 24.10 -10.31 -17.69
CA VAL A 33 22.85 -9.66 -18.10
C VAL A 33 22.66 -8.41 -17.24
N GLU A 34 22.24 -7.32 -17.87
CA GLU A 34 21.87 -6.10 -17.15
C GLU A 34 20.45 -6.25 -16.60
N ILE A 35 20.26 -5.99 -15.31
CA ILE A 35 18.95 -6.09 -14.68
C ILE A 35 18.63 -4.86 -13.83
N LYS A 36 17.42 -4.34 -13.99
CA LYS A 36 16.82 -3.37 -13.07
C LYS A 36 15.66 -4.04 -12.34
N VAL A 37 15.66 -3.96 -11.01
CA VAL A 37 14.63 -4.58 -10.18
C VAL A 37 13.88 -3.50 -9.41
N GLU A 38 12.56 -3.47 -9.56
CA GLU A 38 11.66 -2.70 -8.71
C GLU A 38 11.14 -3.58 -7.57
N THR A 39 11.17 -3.05 -6.35
CA THR A 39 10.70 -3.76 -5.15
C THR A 39 9.43 -3.12 -4.62
N ASN A 40 8.41 -3.94 -4.46
CA ASN A 40 7.10 -3.54 -3.97
C ASN A 40 6.86 -4.14 -2.57
N GLY A 41 7.58 -3.63 -1.57
CA GLY A 41 7.50 -4.12 -0.18
C GLY A 41 6.36 -3.50 0.64
N ALA A 42 6.32 -3.84 1.94
CA ALA A 42 5.42 -3.18 2.89
C ALA A 42 5.76 -1.69 3.13
N SER A 43 7.02 -1.31 2.89
CA SER A 43 7.51 0.07 3.02
C SER A 43 7.18 0.97 1.82
N GLY A 44 6.62 0.42 0.74
CA GLY A 44 6.35 1.14 -0.50
C GLY A 44 7.08 0.56 -1.71
N VAL A 45 7.13 1.35 -2.79
CA VAL A 45 7.84 1.01 -4.03
C VAL A 45 9.22 1.66 -4.01
N GLU A 46 10.26 0.88 -4.26
CA GLU A 46 11.63 1.38 -4.44
C GLU A 46 12.15 0.96 -5.82
N ASN A 47 13.07 1.75 -6.37
CA ASN A 47 13.64 1.54 -7.72
C ASN A 47 12.57 1.47 -8.84
N ALA A 48 11.52 2.30 -8.72
CA ALA A 48 10.40 2.34 -9.64
C ALA A 48 10.83 2.33 -11.11
N ILE A 49 10.26 1.39 -11.89
CA ILE A 49 10.49 1.29 -13.32
C ILE A 49 9.79 2.46 -14.01
N GLN A 50 10.58 3.20 -14.78
CA GLN A 50 10.12 4.30 -15.62
C GLN A 50 9.87 3.79 -17.04
N PRO A 51 9.01 4.46 -17.83
CA PRO A 51 8.78 4.09 -19.22
C PRO A 51 10.06 4.02 -20.06
N ALA A 52 11.04 4.90 -19.78
CA ALA A 52 12.34 4.89 -20.43
C ALA A 52 13.17 3.62 -20.16
N ASP A 53 12.90 2.91 -19.06
CA ASP A 53 13.60 1.66 -18.75
C ASP A 53 13.13 0.49 -19.62
N LEU A 54 11.91 0.57 -20.18
CA LEU A 54 11.25 -0.47 -20.97
C LEU A 54 11.67 -0.50 -22.44
N VAL A 55 12.57 0.39 -22.84
CA VAL A 55 13.14 0.46 -24.19
C VAL A 55 14.28 -0.56 -24.31
N ASP A 56 14.33 -1.28 -25.44
CA ASP A 56 15.38 -2.24 -25.80
C ASP A 56 15.62 -3.35 -24.75
N ILE A 57 14.54 -3.82 -24.12
CA ILE A 57 14.60 -4.93 -23.15
C ILE A 57 14.34 -6.28 -23.81
N ALA A 58 14.94 -7.33 -23.26
CA ALA A 58 14.66 -8.72 -23.66
C ALA A 58 13.31 -9.21 -23.10
N GLY A 59 12.86 -8.65 -21.97
CA GLY A 59 11.57 -8.94 -21.36
C GLY A 59 11.52 -8.56 -19.89
N VAL A 60 10.40 -8.91 -19.25
CA VAL A 60 10.06 -8.54 -17.87
C VAL A 60 9.83 -9.80 -17.03
N ILE A 61 10.36 -9.82 -15.81
CA ILE A 61 10.07 -10.85 -14.80
C ILE A 61 9.22 -10.22 -13.70
N ILE A 62 7.98 -10.63 -13.56
CA ILE A 62 7.12 -10.25 -12.45
C ILE A 62 7.11 -11.40 -11.45
N ALA A 63 7.81 -11.22 -10.34
CA ALA A 63 7.90 -12.17 -9.24
C ALA A 63 7.14 -11.63 -8.02
N ALA A 64 5.81 -11.77 -8.02
CA ALA A 64 4.96 -11.11 -7.04
C ALA A 64 3.79 -11.96 -6.53
N ASP A 65 3.56 -11.88 -5.22
CA ASP A 65 2.42 -12.46 -4.50
C ASP A 65 1.38 -11.37 -4.12
N LYS A 66 1.51 -10.17 -4.69
CA LYS A 66 0.59 -9.04 -4.52
C LYS A 66 0.46 -8.27 -5.83
N ASP A 67 -0.53 -7.38 -5.92
CA ASP A 67 -0.65 -6.47 -7.07
C ASP A 67 0.54 -5.49 -7.12
N VAL A 68 1.16 -5.40 -8.30
CA VAL A 68 2.35 -4.58 -8.61
C VAL A 68 2.14 -3.73 -9.88
N LEU A 69 0.88 -3.44 -10.21
CA LEU A 69 0.48 -2.70 -11.41
C LEU A 69 1.04 -3.35 -12.69
N PRO A 70 0.69 -4.62 -12.98
CA PRO A 70 1.28 -5.36 -14.08
C PRO A 70 0.85 -4.84 -15.46
N ASP A 71 -0.22 -4.05 -15.54
CA ASP A 71 -0.79 -3.56 -16.79
C ASP A 71 0.15 -2.65 -17.60
N ARG A 72 1.11 -2.00 -16.94
CA ARG A 72 2.16 -1.20 -17.61
C ARG A 72 3.15 -2.05 -18.41
N PHE A 73 3.09 -3.39 -18.30
CA PHE A 73 3.91 -4.32 -19.07
C PHE A 73 3.11 -5.08 -20.14
N ASN A 74 1.84 -4.70 -20.38
CA ASN A 74 1.03 -5.30 -21.44
C ASN A 74 1.68 -5.07 -22.81
N GLY A 75 1.70 -6.11 -23.65
CA GLY A 75 2.36 -6.09 -24.96
C GLY A 75 3.87 -6.38 -24.93
N LEU A 76 4.48 -6.52 -23.76
CA LEU A 76 5.88 -6.94 -23.60
C LEU A 76 5.99 -8.47 -23.37
N PRO A 77 7.17 -9.08 -23.59
CA PRO A 77 7.45 -10.44 -23.14
C PRO A 77 7.56 -10.47 -21.61
N VAL A 78 6.65 -11.17 -20.93
CA VAL A 78 6.57 -11.17 -19.46
C VAL A 78 6.49 -12.59 -18.92
N ILE A 79 7.29 -12.88 -17.89
CA ILE A 79 7.17 -14.08 -17.07
C ILE A 79 6.59 -13.69 -15.71
N GLU A 80 5.46 -14.28 -15.35
CA GLU A 80 4.77 -14.04 -14.08
C GLU A 80 4.87 -15.27 -13.20
N VAL A 81 5.45 -15.10 -12.02
CA VAL A 81 5.67 -16.18 -11.06
C VAL A 81 5.49 -15.67 -9.62
N PRO A 82 5.24 -16.57 -8.65
CA PRO A 82 5.30 -16.22 -7.23
C PRO A 82 6.67 -15.69 -6.84
N VAL A 83 6.75 -14.85 -5.80
CA VAL A 83 8.03 -14.25 -5.35
C VAL A 83 9.08 -15.32 -4.99
N LYS A 84 8.61 -16.46 -4.49
CA LYS A 84 9.43 -17.61 -4.09
C LYS A 84 10.24 -18.19 -5.25
N GLU A 85 9.72 -18.17 -6.47
CA GLU A 85 10.42 -18.67 -7.66
C GLU A 85 11.65 -17.81 -7.99
N ALA A 86 11.56 -16.49 -7.80
CA ALA A 86 12.70 -15.61 -7.97
C ALA A 86 13.80 -15.80 -6.91
N ILE A 87 13.46 -16.35 -5.74
CA ILE A 87 14.44 -16.66 -4.68
C ILE A 87 15.18 -17.96 -5.01
N HIS A 88 14.45 -19.01 -5.42
CA HIS A 88 15.03 -20.35 -5.60
C HIS A 88 15.55 -20.62 -7.02
N HIS A 89 14.91 -20.04 -8.04
CA HIS A 89 15.22 -20.31 -9.45
C HIS A 89 15.52 -19.03 -10.28
N PRO A 90 16.29 -18.05 -9.77
CA PRO A 90 16.49 -16.76 -10.47
C PRO A 90 17.20 -16.91 -11.82
N ALA A 91 18.17 -17.81 -11.94
CA ALA A 91 18.91 -18.03 -13.18
C ALA A 91 18.04 -18.64 -14.28
N GLU A 92 17.11 -19.53 -13.91
CA GLU A 92 16.17 -20.14 -14.84
C GLU A 92 15.21 -19.08 -15.42
N LEU A 93 14.65 -18.22 -14.56
CA LEU A 93 13.77 -17.14 -14.98
C LEU A 93 14.49 -16.16 -15.93
N ILE A 94 15.72 -15.78 -15.60
CA ILE A 94 16.54 -14.93 -16.47
C ILE A 94 16.81 -15.61 -17.82
N ASN A 95 17.16 -16.90 -17.82
CA ASN A 95 17.42 -17.65 -19.04
C ASN A 95 16.18 -17.75 -19.94
N LYS A 96 15.00 -18.02 -19.37
CA LYS A 96 13.74 -18.03 -20.12
C LYS A 96 13.47 -16.69 -20.81
N VAL A 97 13.71 -15.57 -20.12
CA VAL A 97 13.55 -14.25 -20.73
C VAL A 97 14.58 -13.99 -21.84
N ILE A 98 15.87 -14.24 -21.60
CA ILE A 98 16.89 -13.98 -22.63
C ILE A 98 16.75 -14.89 -23.86
N ASN A 99 16.17 -16.07 -23.71
CA ASN A 99 15.92 -17.01 -24.80
C ASN A 99 14.65 -16.69 -25.60
N GLY A 100 13.85 -15.71 -25.17
CA GLY A 100 12.60 -15.36 -25.82
C GLY A 100 11.46 -16.35 -25.54
N GLU A 101 11.55 -17.10 -24.44
CA GLU A 101 10.52 -18.06 -24.01
C GLU A 101 9.40 -17.39 -23.18
N ALA A 102 9.52 -16.08 -22.91
CA ALA A 102 8.52 -15.31 -22.20
C ALA A 102 7.29 -15.03 -23.08
N PRO A 103 6.07 -15.40 -22.65
CA PRO A 103 4.85 -15.09 -23.40
C PRO A 103 4.59 -13.58 -23.44
N ILE A 104 3.96 -13.10 -24.51
CA ILE A 104 3.49 -11.71 -24.58
C ILE A 104 2.29 -11.54 -23.65
N ARG A 105 2.40 -10.64 -22.67
CA ARG A 105 1.31 -10.35 -21.74
C ARG A 105 0.15 -9.69 -22.48
N LYS A 106 -1.04 -10.28 -22.38
CA LYS A 106 -2.28 -9.78 -22.99
C LYS A 106 -2.98 -8.80 -22.04
N GLY A 107 -3.50 -7.71 -22.59
CA GLY A 107 -4.28 -6.69 -21.88
C GLY A 107 -4.25 -5.37 -22.63
N GLU A 108 -5.17 -4.45 -22.35
CA GLU A 108 -5.02 -3.06 -22.80
C GLU A 108 -3.81 -2.46 -22.09
N SER A 109 -2.79 -2.08 -22.86
CA SER A 109 -1.71 -1.25 -22.32
C SER A 109 -2.32 0.10 -22.00
N THR A 110 -2.50 0.39 -20.72
CA THR A 110 -2.69 1.78 -20.28
C THR A 110 -1.36 2.46 -20.53
N THR A 111 -1.16 2.92 -21.77
CA THR A 111 -0.07 3.83 -22.12
C THR A 111 -0.41 5.17 -21.48
N SER A 112 -0.29 5.24 -20.16
CA SER A 112 -0.13 6.51 -19.47
C SER A 112 1.30 6.96 -19.76
N THR A 113 1.46 7.60 -20.92
CA THR A 113 2.49 8.63 -21.10
C THR A 113 2.15 9.76 -20.13
N GLU A 114 2.36 9.54 -18.83
CA GLU A 114 2.42 10.64 -17.88
C GLU A 114 3.77 11.29 -18.07
N ILE A 115 3.77 12.31 -18.93
CA ILE A 115 4.67 13.45 -18.78
C ILE A 115 4.64 13.80 -17.28
N ILE A 116 5.80 13.86 -16.64
CA ILE A 116 5.96 14.31 -15.25
C ILE A 116 5.61 15.80 -15.20
N GLU A 117 4.34 16.15 -15.39
CA GLU A 117 3.78 17.38 -14.88
C GLU A 117 3.64 17.19 -13.38
N LYS A 118 4.25 18.08 -12.60
CA LYS A 118 4.02 18.15 -11.16
C LYS A 118 2.51 18.20 -10.93
N GLU A 119 1.91 17.08 -10.52
CA GLU A 119 0.48 17.04 -10.25
C GLU A 119 0.10 18.18 -9.31
N SER A 120 -0.92 18.96 -9.67
CA SER A 120 -1.35 20.07 -8.83
C SER A 120 -1.72 19.53 -7.44
N LEU A 121 -1.33 20.25 -6.38
CA LEU A 121 -1.60 19.86 -4.99
C LEU A 121 -3.10 19.58 -4.77
N GLY A 122 -3.98 20.32 -5.46
CA GLY A 122 -5.42 20.09 -5.41
C GLY A 122 -5.85 18.75 -6.01
N ARG A 123 -5.24 18.32 -7.13
CA ARG A 123 -5.50 17.02 -7.75
C ARG A 123 -5.08 15.87 -6.82
N GLN A 124 -3.94 16.00 -6.15
CA GLN A 124 -3.45 15.02 -5.18
C GLN A 124 -4.38 14.91 -3.96
N ILE A 125 -4.76 16.04 -3.36
CA ILE A 125 -5.72 16.06 -2.23
C ILE A 125 -7.05 15.41 -2.65
N TYR A 126 -7.55 15.73 -3.85
CA TYR A 126 -8.76 15.11 -4.38
C TYR A 126 -8.63 13.60 -4.51
N LYS A 127 -7.53 13.08 -5.05
CA LYS A 127 -7.28 11.63 -5.14
C LYS A 127 -7.31 10.96 -3.77
N HIS A 128 -6.66 11.54 -2.76
CA HIS A 128 -6.66 11.02 -1.40
C HIS A 128 -8.05 11.02 -0.76
N LEU A 129 -8.80 12.10 -0.97
CA LEU A 129 -10.19 12.20 -0.51
C LEU A 129 -11.07 11.13 -1.17
N MET A 130 -10.90 10.94 -2.48
CA MET A 130 -11.65 9.94 -3.24
C MET A 130 -11.30 8.50 -2.84
N SER A 131 -10.07 8.23 -2.41
CA SER A 131 -9.73 6.95 -1.76
C SER A 131 -10.60 6.71 -0.53
N GLY A 132 -10.73 7.71 0.35
CA GLY A 132 -11.62 7.63 1.51
C GLY A 132 -13.08 7.38 1.13
N VAL A 133 -13.62 8.17 0.20
CA VAL A 133 -15.02 8.06 -0.24
C VAL A 133 -15.32 6.70 -0.84
N SER A 134 -14.48 6.22 -1.75
CA SER A 134 -14.71 4.96 -2.48
C SER A 134 -14.73 3.77 -1.53
N ASN A 135 -13.89 3.79 -0.50
CA ASN A 135 -13.79 2.67 0.46
C ASN A 135 -14.84 2.74 1.58
N MET A 136 -15.40 3.91 1.90
CA MET A 136 -16.53 3.98 2.85
C MET A 136 -17.89 3.66 2.21
N LEU A 137 -18.02 3.86 0.89
CA LEU A 137 -19.31 3.73 0.19
C LEU A 137 -19.97 2.35 0.37
N PRO A 138 -19.26 1.20 0.32
CA PRO A 138 -19.86 -0.10 0.56
C PRO A 138 -20.54 -0.22 1.93
N PHE A 139 -19.99 0.43 2.97
CA PHE A 139 -20.57 0.43 4.32
C PHE A 139 -21.84 1.26 4.39
N VAL A 140 -21.86 2.42 3.71
CA VAL A 140 -23.04 3.29 3.64
C VAL A 140 -24.17 2.61 2.88
N VAL A 141 -23.86 2.02 1.73
CA VAL A 141 -24.85 1.33 0.90
C VAL A 141 -25.40 0.11 1.63
N ALA A 142 -24.53 -0.76 2.17
CA ALA A 142 -24.97 -1.93 2.92
C ALA A 142 -25.77 -1.54 4.17
N GLY A 143 -25.31 -0.54 4.93
CA GLY A 143 -26.01 -0.05 6.11
C GLY A 143 -27.38 0.53 5.79
N GLY A 144 -27.47 1.35 4.74
CA GLY A 144 -28.72 1.97 4.29
C GLY A 144 -29.75 0.94 3.84
N ILE A 145 -29.33 -0.08 3.10
CA ILE A 145 -30.20 -1.17 2.68
C ILE A 145 -30.72 -1.95 3.89
N LEU A 146 -29.88 -2.29 4.87
CA LEU A 146 -30.31 -3.02 6.06
C LEU A 146 -31.32 -2.22 6.91
N ILE A 147 -31.10 -0.91 7.07
CA ILE A 147 -32.05 -0.02 7.74
C ILE A 147 -33.37 0.03 6.93
N ALA A 148 -33.31 0.19 5.62
CA ALA A 148 -34.52 0.21 4.78
C ALA A 148 -35.33 -1.09 4.88
N VAL A 149 -34.66 -2.24 4.86
CA VAL A 149 -35.30 -3.55 5.01
C VAL A 149 -35.92 -3.72 6.40
N SER A 150 -35.34 -3.13 7.45
CA SER A 150 -35.93 -3.18 8.78
C SER A 150 -37.34 -2.56 8.83
N PHE A 151 -37.62 -1.54 8.01
CA PHE A 151 -38.92 -0.88 7.98
C PHE A 151 -40.04 -1.66 7.28
N LEU A 152 -39.73 -2.81 6.66
CA LEU A 152 -40.77 -3.65 6.03
C LEU A 152 -41.79 -4.19 7.05
N TRP A 153 -41.44 -4.24 8.33
CA TRP A 153 -42.33 -4.66 9.41
C TRP A 153 -43.09 -3.50 10.07
N GLY A 154 -42.87 -2.27 9.62
CA GLY A 154 -43.42 -1.06 10.25
C GLY A 154 -42.32 -0.05 10.58
N ILE A 155 -42.70 1.23 10.69
CA ILE A 155 -41.75 2.32 10.94
C ILE A 155 -41.18 2.22 12.37
N TYR A 156 -41.96 1.66 13.30
CA TYR A 156 -41.55 1.46 14.70
C TYR A 156 -41.16 0.02 15.01
N SER A 157 -40.93 -0.80 13.99
CA SER A 157 -40.64 -2.24 14.16
C SER A 157 -39.33 -2.55 14.87
N ALA A 158 -38.42 -1.58 14.97
CA ALA A 158 -37.19 -1.71 15.75
C ALA A 158 -37.32 -1.26 17.22
N ASP A 159 -38.45 -0.66 17.63
CA ASP A 159 -38.68 -0.19 19.00
C ASP A 159 -39.28 -1.30 19.87
N PRO A 160 -38.60 -1.76 20.93
CA PRO A 160 -39.11 -2.80 21.84
C PRO A 160 -40.43 -2.47 22.53
N ASN A 161 -40.82 -1.19 22.59
CA ASN A 161 -42.06 -0.75 23.24
C ASN A 161 -43.23 -0.58 22.27
N SER A 162 -42.99 -0.75 20.97
CA SER A 162 -44.02 -0.62 19.95
C SER A 162 -44.79 -1.93 19.75
N ALA A 163 -46.08 -1.83 19.42
CA ALA A 163 -46.86 -2.98 18.97
C ALA A 163 -46.36 -3.55 17.63
N GLU A 164 -45.61 -2.76 16.85
CA GLU A 164 -44.99 -3.16 15.59
C GLU A 164 -43.67 -3.91 15.80
N TYR A 165 -43.21 -4.09 17.05
CA TYR A 165 -41.90 -4.63 17.35
C TYR A 165 -41.66 -5.99 16.69
N ASN A 166 -40.52 -6.08 16.02
CA ASN A 166 -40.04 -7.31 15.45
C ASN A 166 -38.53 -7.47 15.73
N ALA A 167 -38.14 -8.59 16.35
CA ALA A 167 -36.76 -8.85 16.71
C ALA A 167 -35.80 -8.88 15.51
N THR A 168 -36.24 -9.36 14.33
CA THR A 168 -35.42 -9.36 13.11
C THR A 168 -35.27 -7.95 12.56
N ALA A 169 -36.32 -7.14 12.58
CA ALA A 169 -36.26 -5.73 12.18
C ALA A 169 -35.29 -4.95 13.10
N ALA A 170 -35.39 -5.13 14.42
CA ALA A 170 -34.49 -4.52 15.39
C ALA A 170 -33.02 -4.94 15.17
N MET A 171 -32.78 -6.22 14.85
CA MET A 171 -31.44 -6.71 14.52
C MET A 171 -30.89 -6.05 13.24
N LEU A 172 -31.68 -5.99 12.17
CA LEU A 172 -31.29 -5.36 10.90
C LEU A 172 -31.01 -3.87 11.09
N MET A 173 -31.85 -3.17 11.83
CA MET A 173 -31.65 -1.76 12.21
C MET A 173 -30.31 -1.57 12.93
N LYS A 174 -30.03 -2.39 13.94
CA LYS A 174 -28.80 -2.30 14.73
C LYS A 174 -27.54 -2.57 13.90
N ILE A 175 -27.57 -3.58 13.03
CA ILE A 175 -26.45 -3.88 12.12
C ILE A 175 -26.25 -2.72 11.14
N GLY A 176 -27.34 -2.20 10.57
CA GLY A 176 -27.27 -1.05 9.66
C GLY A 176 -26.68 0.19 10.33
N GLN A 177 -27.14 0.53 11.53
CA GLN A 177 -26.57 1.63 12.33
C GLN A 177 -25.09 1.43 12.63
N GLN A 178 -24.65 0.21 12.92
CA GLN A 178 -23.24 -0.10 13.14
C GLN A 178 -22.41 0.05 11.86
N ALA A 179 -22.97 -0.31 10.69
CA ALA A 179 -22.30 -0.08 9.41
C ALA A 179 -22.12 1.43 9.13
N PHE A 180 -23.11 2.26 9.47
CA PHE A 180 -22.97 3.72 9.41
C PHE A 180 -21.95 4.28 10.40
N SER A 181 -21.84 3.71 11.61
CA SER A 181 -20.95 4.24 12.64
C SER A 181 -19.47 4.06 12.30
N ILE A 182 -19.11 3.08 11.46
CA ILE A 182 -17.73 2.85 11.00
C ILE A 182 -17.39 3.59 9.70
N MET A 183 -18.36 4.29 9.09
CA MET A 183 -18.16 5.05 7.85
C MET A 183 -17.01 6.07 7.95
N VAL A 184 -17.02 6.93 8.97
CA VAL A 184 -15.98 7.94 9.18
C VAL A 184 -14.62 7.31 9.54
N PRO A 185 -14.52 6.31 10.45
CA PRO A 185 -13.29 5.55 10.67
C PRO A 185 -12.69 4.96 9.39
N VAL A 186 -13.50 4.32 8.55
CA VAL A 186 -13.05 3.76 7.27
C VAL A 186 -12.60 4.86 6.32
N PHE A 187 -13.41 5.89 6.15
CA PHE A 187 -13.09 7.05 5.32
C PHE A 187 -11.73 7.66 5.68
N THR A 188 -11.51 7.94 6.97
CA THR A 188 -10.26 8.51 7.48
C THR A 188 -9.08 7.55 7.32
N ALA A 189 -9.29 6.25 7.60
CA ALA A 189 -8.26 5.22 7.43
C ALA A 189 -7.78 5.13 5.97
N TYR A 190 -8.70 5.23 5.00
CA TYR A 190 -8.36 5.12 3.59
C TYR A 190 -7.79 6.41 2.97
N ILE A 191 -8.06 7.57 3.56
CA ILE A 191 -7.29 8.80 3.29
C ILE A 191 -5.84 8.58 3.75
N ALA A 192 -5.64 8.20 5.02
CA ALA A 192 -4.32 7.97 5.58
C ALA A 192 -3.54 6.86 4.85
N PHE A 193 -4.23 5.79 4.46
CA PHE A 193 -3.68 4.69 3.68
C PHE A 193 -3.22 5.15 2.30
N SER A 194 -3.99 5.99 1.60
CA SER A 194 -3.60 6.49 0.28
C SER A 194 -2.34 7.37 0.29
N ILE A 195 -1.99 7.91 1.47
CA ILE A 195 -0.82 8.76 1.66
C ILE A 195 0.39 7.94 2.09
N SER A 196 0.21 7.01 3.01
CA SER A 196 1.32 6.36 3.74
C SER A 196 1.25 4.84 3.77
N GLY A 197 0.35 4.25 2.99
CA GLY A 197 0.10 2.82 2.96
C GLY A 197 -0.41 2.27 4.29
N ARG A 198 -0.12 1.00 4.54
CA ARG A 198 -0.58 0.28 5.75
C ARG A 198 -0.18 0.95 7.07
N PRO A 199 1.03 1.52 7.23
CA PRO A 199 1.43 2.18 8.47
C PRO A 199 0.49 3.30 8.95
N GLY A 200 -0.06 4.12 8.04
CA GLY A 200 -0.95 5.21 8.43
C GLY A 200 -2.41 4.80 8.65
N MET A 201 -2.80 3.63 8.16
CA MET A 201 -4.19 3.15 8.22
C MET A 201 -4.72 3.07 9.66
N VAL A 202 -3.89 2.58 10.60
CA VAL A 202 -4.26 2.45 12.01
C VAL A 202 -4.49 3.84 12.64
N ALA A 203 -3.57 4.77 12.41
CA ALA A 203 -3.69 6.14 12.91
C ALA A 203 -4.92 6.85 12.33
N GLY A 204 -5.19 6.65 11.03
CA GLY A 204 -6.39 7.16 10.39
C GLY A 204 -7.67 6.56 10.98
N PHE A 205 -7.70 5.25 11.22
CA PHE A 205 -8.88 4.60 11.82
C PHE A 205 -9.18 5.13 13.22
N VAL A 206 -8.16 5.24 14.08
CA VAL A 206 -8.28 5.82 15.43
C VAL A 206 -8.70 7.29 15.35
N GLY A 207 -8.12 8.06 14.43
CA GLY A 207 -8.51 9.45 14.19
C GLY A 207 -9.98 9.60 13.79
N GLY A 208 -10.49 8.72 12.92
CA GLY A 208 -11.90 8.72 12.54
C GLY A 208 -12.83 8.25 13.66
N LEU A 209 -12.40 7.31 14.51
CA LEU A 209 -13.15 6.94 15.72
C LEU A 209 -13.27 8.12 16.68
N LEU A 210 -12.18 8.87 16.89
CA LEU A 210 -12.19 10.08 17.71
C LEU A 210 -13.05 11.18 17.09
N ALA A 211 -13.03 11.34 15.77
CA ALA A 211 -13.90 12.29 15.07
C ALA A 211 -15.38 11.97 15.31
N ASN A 212 -15.76 10.69 15.36
CA ASN A 212 -17.11 10.27 15.73
C ASN A 212 -17.41 10.49 17.20
N ALA A 213 -16.51 10.08 18.10
CA ALA A 213 -16.71 10.20 19.54
C ALA A 213 -16.81 11.66 20.01
N THR A 214 -16.11 12.58 19.34
CA THR A 214 -16.13 14.02 19.66
C THR A 214 -17.22 14.81 18.91
N GLY A 215 -17.97 14.16 18.01
CA GLY A 215 -18.97 14.83 17.19
C GLY A 215 -18.42 15.68 16.03
N ALA A 216 -17.11 15.66 15.79
CA ALA A 216 -16.48 16.36 14.67
C ALA A 216 -16.84 15.75 13.30
N GLY A 217 -17.27 14.49 13.28
CA GLY A 217 -17.80 13.79 12.11
C GLY A 217 -16.82 13.79 10.92
N PHE A 218 -17.35 14.00 9.71
CA PHE A 218 -16.54 13.97 8.48
C PHE A 218 -15.43 15.03 8.45
N LEU A 219 -15.69 16.24 8.95
CA LEU A 219 -14.70 17.31 8.93
C LEU A 219 -13.50 16.96 9.82
N GLY A 220 -13.78 16.45 11.03
CA GLY A 220 -12.74 15.90 11.90
C GLY A 220 -12.01 14.73 11.27
N GLY A 221 -12.74 13.86 10.55
CA GLY A 221 -12.18 12.73 9.82
C GLY A 221 -11.24 13.13 8.68
N ILE A 222 -11.53 14.20 7.94
CA ILE A 222 -10.64 14.73 6.89
C ILE A 222 -9.34 15.22 7.54
N ILE A 223 -9.45 16.08 8.57
CA ILE A 223 -8.28 16.65 9.26
C ILE A 223 -7.42 15.53 9.84
N ALA A 224 -8.02 14.57 10.53
CA ALA A 224 -7.31 13.42 11.10
C ALA A 224 -6.64 12.55 10.04
N GLY A 225 -7.27 12.36 8.88
CA GLY A 225 -6.74 11.55 7.78
C GLY A 225 -5.46 12.14 7.18
N PHE A 226 -5.46 13.47 6.97
CA PHE A 226 -4.28 14.17 6.48
C PHE A 226 -3.23 14.44 7.59
N ALA A 227 -3.63 14.53 8.86
CA ALA A 227 -2.72 14.71 9.99
C ALA A 227 -1.72 13.55 10.16
N VAL A 228 -2.02 12.37 9.59
CA VAL A 228 -1.09 11.24 9.54
C VAL A 228 0.22 11.60 8.83
N ILE A 229 0.21 12.54 7.88
CA ILE A 229 1.42 13.10 7.25
C ILE A 229 2.37 13.67 8.31
N ALA A 230 1.83 14.51 9.20
CA ALA A 230 2.61 15.16 10.25
C ALA A 230 3.11 14.13 11.27
N ILE A 231 2.29 13.15 11.63
CA ILE A 231 2.66 12.10 12.60
C ILE A 231 3.81 11.23 12.07
N ILE A 232 3.73 10.78 10.81
CA ILE A 232 4.76 9.95 10.20
C ILE A 232 6.06 10.76 10.00
N TYR A 233 5.94 12.01 9.55
CA TYR A 233 7.09 12.89 9.41
C TYR A 233 7.79 13.13 10.77
N LEU A 234 7.02 13.43 11.82
CA LEU A 234 7.54 13.60 13.19
C LEU A 234 8.18 12.32 13.73
N ALA A 235 7.57 11.16 13.50
CA ALA A 235 8.14 9.87 13.88
C ALA A 235 9.47 9.61 13.16
N GLY A 236 9.54 9.91 11.86
CA GLY A 236 10.77 9.81 11.07
C GLY A 236 11.88 10.71 11.61
N VAL A 237 11.58 11.99 11.88
CA VAL A 237 12.52 12.96 12.47
C VAL A 237 12.98 12.52 13.86
N LEU A 238 12.06 12.00 14.69
CA LEU A 238 12.40 11.53 16.03
C LEU A 238 13.33 10.31 15.99
N LEU A 239 13.10 9.39 15.03
CA LEU A 239 13.92 8.20 14.85
C LEU A 239 15.32 8.53 14.32
N THR A 240 15.43 9.44 13.34
CA THR A 240 16.74 9.90 12.86
C THR A 240 17.50 10.63 13.95
N TRP A 241 16.82 11.47 14.75
CA TRP A 241 17.43 12.14 15.89
C TRP A 241 17.87 11.18 17.00
N ARG A 242 17.09 10.13 17.30
CA ARG A 242 17.48 9.06 18.22
C ARG A 242 18.72 8.31 17.72
N ARG A 243 18.76 7.94 16.44
CA ARG A 243 19.93 7.29 15.82
C ARG A 243 21.16 8.19 15.90
N ALA A 244 21.04 9.47 15.54
CA ALA A 244 22.14 10.43 15.63
C ALA A 244 22.71 10.54 17.05
N ARG A 245 21.86 10.57 18.08
CA ARG A 245 22.32 10.56 19.48
C ARG A 245 23.03 9.27 19.89
N GLN A 246 22.57 8.12 19.40
CA GLN A 246 23.25 6.83 19.66
C GLN A 246 24.63 6.78 19.00
N PHE A 247 24.77 7.28 17.77
CA PHE A 247 26.06 7.38 17.09
C PHE A 247 27.05 8.29 17.85
N VAL A 248 26.62 9.48 18.25
CA VAL A 248 27.47 10.41 19.02
C VAL A 248 27.86 9.81 20.39
N ALA A 249 26.95 9.09 21.04
CA ALA A 249 27.26 8.39 22.29
C ALA A 249 28.27 7.26 22.10
N ALA A 250 28.16 6.48 21.03
CA ALA A 250 29.09 5.40 20.69
C ALA A 250 30.49 5.93 20.34
N GLU A 251 30.58 7.03 19.62
CA GLU A 251 31.85 7.67 19.26
C GLU A 251 32.58 8.18 20.52
N LYS A 252 31.86 8.83 21.44
CA LYS A 252 32.42 9.27 22.73
C LYS A 252 32.90 8.11 23.60
N ALA A 253 32.17 7.00 23.63
CA ALA A 253 32.59 5.81 24.38
C ALA A 253 33.88 5.19 23.80
N THR A 254 34.00 5.16 22.47
CA THR A 254 35.19 4.64 21.78
C THR A 254 36.41 5.53 22.03
N ALA A 255 36.24 6.86 21.99
CA ALA A 255 37.30 7.81 22.27
C ALA A 255 37.85 7.72 23.71
N LEU A 256 36.97 7.52 24.70
CA LEU A 256 37.36 7.32 26.10
C LEU A 256 38.15 6.01 26.30
N GLN A 257 37.76 4.96 25.59
CA GLN A 257 38.44 3.66 25.67
C GLN A 257 39.83 3.73 25.02
N GLN A 258 39.99 4.46 23.90
CA GLN A 258 41.30 4.71 23.30
C GLN A 258 42.21 5.57 24.19
N SER A 259 41.68 6.58 24.89
CA SER A 259 42.49 7.40 25.80
C SER A 259 43.00 6.62 27.03
N GLN A 260 42.24 5.64 27.52
CA GLN A 260 42.65 4.80 28.65
C GLN A 260 43.69 3.74 28.28
N ILE A 261 43.76 3.33 27.01
CA ILE A 261 44.76 2.37 26.52
C ILE A 261 46.09 3.08 26.20
N ALA A 262 46.05 4.40 25.95
CA ALA A 262 47.22 5.22 25.63
C ALA A 262 47.95 5.80 26.85
N SER A 263 47.44 5.58 28.08
CA SER A 263 48.02 6.00 29.36
C SER A 263 48.54 4.82 30.15
#